data_AF-A0A8S9ZRP3-F1
#
_entry.id   AF-A0A8S9ZRP3-F1
#
_cell.length_a   1.000
_cell.length_b   1.000
_cell.length_c   1.000
_cell.angle_alpha   90.00
_cell.angle_beta   90.00
_cell.angle_gamma   90.00
#
_symmetry.space_group_name_H-M   'P 1'
#
loop_
_entity.id
_entity.type
_entity.pdbx_description
1 polymer ?
#
loop_
_entity_poly.entity_id
_entity_poly.type
_entity_poly.pdbx_seq_one_letter_code
_entity_poly.pdbx_strand_id
1 'polypeptide(L)'
;MRKYLWMIDGLFAPIIGLLIYFLVLFWRYKFGITFPYHFMLTIFVLLSILFLTIFIYKLNFMQRLDAPYDIPWPSFICMIVMGALISIGYTFYFLFKLAFRDCPHVSDGGIITLIIQSTQRAGLVIFTILSVFYLIRRSNFGSLNTPFDILTRTIFNSTLILFRLDLIGSKVYGTIEELCQDESVQMALEIFCPEEKYNNQLGDLNYCNITTENKLIWIGLSKNLLYPAIVSLATEFVPVLLVVHWLVCGYGEKRAEFLAKRKMLTSALKMPGFVFNMALPEVFTN
;
A
#
# COMPACT_ATOMS: atom_id res chain seq x y z
N MET A 1 2.34 17.41 -26.36
CA MET A 1 2.67 15.99 -26.02
C MET A 1 2.89 15.72 -24.53
N ARG A 2 3.56 16.59 -23.75
CA ARG A 2 3.90 16.31 -22.33
C ARG A 2 2.73 16.27 -21.32
N LYS A 3 1.56 16.85 -21.65
CA LYS A 3 0.34 16.77 -20.80
C LYS A 3 -0.27 15.36 -20.69
N TYR A 4 0.04 14.46 -21.63
CA TYR A 4 -0.52 13.10 -21.64
C TYR A 4 0.35 12.06 -20.90
N LEU A 5 1.62 12.36 -20.61
CA LEU A 5 2.50 11.45 -19.89
C LEU A 5 1.95 11.13 -18.48
N TRP A 6 1.33 12.11 -17.84
CA TRP A 6 0.69 12.00 -16.53
C TRP A 6 -0.54 11.09 -16.51
N MET A 7 -1.28 11.10 -17.61
CA MET A 7 -2.43 10.23 -17.81
C MET A 7 -1.98 8.80 -18.12
N ILE A 8 -0.87 8.65 -18.86
CA ILE A 8 -0.27 7.35 -19.18
C ILE A 8 0.33 6.72 -17.91
N ASP A 9 1.10 7.43 -17.09
CA ASP A 9 1.62 6.90 -15.81
C ASP A 9 0.48 6.53 -14.83
N GLY A 10 -0.61 7.30 -14.84
CA GLY A 10 -1.82 7.03 -14.07
C GLY A 10 -2.63 5.83 -14.57
N LEU A 11 -2.53 5.45 -15.85
CA LEU A 11 -3.22 4.29 -16.44
C LEU A 11 -2.35 3.03 -16.44
N PHE A 12 -1.04 3.18 -16.62
CA PHE A 12 -0.10 2.06 -16.79
C PHE A 12 0.13 1.31 -15.48
N ALA A 13 0.24 2.04 -14.36
CA ALA A 13 0.35 1.45 -13.02
C ALA A 13 -0.87 0.56 -12.64
N PRO A 14 -2.14 1.02 -12.80
CA PRO A 14 -3.30 0.16 -12.55
C PRO A 14 -3.41 -1.01 -13.52
N ILE A 15 -3.05 -0.84 -14.80
CA ILE A 15 -3.09 -1.94 -15.78
C ILE A 15 -2.07 -3.04 -15.42
N ILE A 16 -0.84 -2.65 -15.06
CA ILE A 16 0.19 -3.60 -14.61
C ILE A 16 -0.25 -4.28 -13.31
N GLY A 17 -0.74 -3.50 -12.33
CA GLY A 17 -1.23 -4.03 -11.05
C GLY A 17 -2.38 -5.02 -11.25
N LEU A 18 -3.34 -4.71 -12.11
CA LEU A 18 -4.46 -5.60 -12.45
C LEU A 18 -3.98 -6.85 -13.19
N LEU A 19 -3.10 -6.74 -14.18
CA LEU A 19 -2.54 -7.88 -14.90
C LEU A 19 -1.82 -8.85 -13.96
N ILE A 20 -0.98 -8.32 -13.07
CA ILE A 20 -0.29 -9.12 -12.05
C ILE A 20 -1.30 -9.77 -11.12
N TYR A 21 -2.31 -9.02 -10.65
CA TYR A 21 -3.33 -9.56 -9.76
C TYR A 21 -4.14 -10.68 -10.42
N PHE A 22 -4.58 -10.50 -11.66
CA PHE A 22 -5.30 -11.53 -12.42
C PHE A 22 -4.44 -12.76 -12.72
N LEU A 23 -3.17 -12.57 -13.09
CA LEU A 23 -2.22 -13.68 -13.26
C LEU A 23 -2.09 -14.50 -11.99
N VAL A 24 -2.06 -13.84 -10.84
CA VAL A 24 -1.88 -14.54 -9.57
C VAL A 24 -3.18 -15.18 -9.06
N LEU A 25 -4.33 -14.52 -9.24
CA LEU A 25 -5.63 -15.15 -8.98
C LEU A 25 -5.84 -16.38 -9.87
N PHE A 26 -5.45 -16.30 -11.14
CA PHE A 26 -5.49 -17.43 -12.06
C PHE A 26 -4.62 -18.58 -11.58
N TRP A 27 -3.41 -18.30 -11.07
CA TRP A 27 -2.54 -19.32 -10.47
C TRP A 27 -3.15 -19.95 -9.22
N ARG A 28 -3.76 -19.14 -8.34
CA ARG A 28 -4.45 -19.63 -7.15
C ARG A 28 -5.63 -20.54 -7.51
N TYR A 29 -6.45 -20.13 -8.46
CA TYR A 29 -7.63 -20.88 -8.89
C TYR A 29 -7.26 -22.19 -9.60
N LYS A 30 -6.28 -22.15 -10.51
CA LYS A 30 -5.92 -23.30 -11.36
C LYS A 30 -5.07 -24.34 -10.62
N PHE A 31 -4.19 -23.92 -9.71
CA PHE A 31 -3.24 -24.82 -9.07
C PHE A 31 -3.49 -25.01 -7.56
N GLY A 32 -4.39 -24.23 -6.93
CA GLY A 32 -4.62 -24.27 -5.49
C GLY A 32 -3.44 -23.80 -4.64
N ILE A 33 -2.38 -23.26 -5.25
CA ILE A 33 -1.15 -22.86 -4.57
C ILE A 33 -1.23 -21.38 -4.18
N THR A 34 -1.32 -21.09 -2.87
CA THR A 34 -1.34 -19.73 -2.31
C THR A 34 0.07 -19.13 -2.08
N PHE A 35 1.10 -19.99 -2.05
CA PHE A 35 2.50 -19.61 -1.88
C PHE A 35 3.03 -18.55 -2.87
N PRO A 36 2.91 -18.72 -4.20
CA PRO A 36 3.50 -17.78 -5.16
C PRO A 36 2.88 -16.39 -5.07
N TYR A 37 1.62 -16.30 -4.61
CA TYR A 37 0.96 -15.02 -4.38
C TYR A 37 1.60 -14.19 -3.28
N HIS A 38 1.68 -14.76 -2.08
CA HIS A 38 2.28 -14.08 -0.94
C HIS A 38 3.76 -13.76 -1.20
N PHE A 39 4.47 -14.64 -1.90
CA PHE A 39 5.86 -14.41 -2.28
C PHE A 39 6.03 -13.21 -3.22
N MET A 40 5.26 -13.17 -4.32
CA MET A 40 5.30 -12.05 -5.27
C MET A 40 4.91 -10.73 -4.60
N LEU A 41 3.85 -10.72 -3.80
CA LEU A 41 3.41 -9.51 -3.11
C LEU A 41 4.45 -9.01 -2.11
N THR A 42 5.12 -9.92 -1.39
CA THR A 42 6.25 -9.59 -0.50
C THR A 42 7.39 -8.92 -1.27
N ILE A 43 7.78 -9.45 -2.43
CA ILE A 43 8.82 -8.85 -3.27
C ILE A 43 8.42 -7.42 -3.69
N PHE A 44 7.18 -7.22 -4.14
CA PHE A 44 6.70 -5.90 -4.54
C PHE A 44 6.74 -4.88 -3.40
N VAL A 45 6.33 -5.28 -2.19
CA VAL A 45 6.37 -4.42 -1.00
C VAL A 45 7.82 -4.07 -0.64
N LEU A 46 8.73 -5.05 -0.62
CA LEU A 46 10.15 -4.81 -0.32
C LEU A 46 10.83 -3.91 -1.37
N LEU A 47 10.53 -4.13 -2.65
CA LEU A 47 11.01 -3.28 -3.73
C LEU A 47 10.51 -1.84 -3.53
N SER A 48 9.23 -1.66 -3.23
CA SER A 48 8.64 -0.34 -3.00
C SER A 48 9.29 0.38 -1.82
N ILE A 49 9.54 -0.33 -0.71
CA ILE A 49 10.29 0.20 0.45
C ILE A 49 11.69 0.67 0.03
N LEU A 50 12.40 -0.12 -0.77
CA LEU A 50 13.74 0.23 -1.26
C LEU A 50 13.71 1.48 -2.14
N PHE A 51 12.77 1.59 -3.09
CA PHE A 51 12.65 2.78 -3.92
C PHE A 51 12.26 4.02 -3.12
N LEU A 52 11.32 3.89 -2.17
CA LEU A 52 10.91 4.99 -1.30
C LEU A 52 12.07 5.49 -0.44
N THR A 53 12.83 4.60 0.18
CA THR A 53 13.99 4.97 1.02
C THR A 53 15.08 5.65 0.20
N ILE A 54 15.44 5.12 -0.96
CA ILE A 54 16.42 5.75 -1.88
C ILE A 54 15.92 7.13 -2.32
N PHE A 55 14.64 7.26 -2.66
CA PHE A 55 14.06 8.54 -3.06
C PHE A 55 14.12 9.56 -1.91
N ILE A 56 13.68 9.17 -0.72
CA ILE A 56 13.74 10.00 0.50
C ILE A 56 15.19 10.44 0.79
N TYR A 57 16.16 9.53 0.66
CA TYR A 57 17.57 9.84 0.83
C TYR A 57 18.05 10.88 -0.20
N LYS A 58 17.69 10.71 -1.48
CA LYS A 58 18.03 11.68 -2.54
C LYS A 58 17.41 13.06 -2.30
N LEU A 59 16.21 13.16 -1.71
CA LEU A 59 15.58 14.44 -1.39
C LEU A 59 16.41 15.30 -0.44
N ASN A 60 17.27 14.70 0.40
CA ASN A 60 18.13 15.47 1.30
C ASN A 60 19.15 16.34 0.55
N PHE A 61 19.47 16.00 -0.70
CA PHE A 61 20.42 16.74 -1.54
C PHE A 61 19.72 17.71 -2.51
N MET A 62 18.39 17.78 -2.48
CA MET A 62 17.61 18.63 -3.37
C MET A 62 17.24 19.94 -2.70
N GLN A 63 17.01 20.98 -3.51
CA GLN A 63 16.53 22.25 -3.00
C GLN A 63 15.02 22.17 -2.71
N ARG A 64 14.62 22.60 -1.52
CA ARG A 64 13.20 22.70 -1.12
C ARG A 64 12.49 23.77 -1.95
N LEU A 65 11.17 23.64 -2.12
CA LEU A 65 10.37 24.73 -2.67
C LEU A 65 10.27 25.91 -1.68
N ASP A 66 10.28 27.12 -2.23
CA ASP A 66 10.13 28.37 -1.46
C ASP A 66 8.79 28.44 -0.71
N ALA A 67 7.74 27.81 -1.25
CA ALA A 67 6.56 27.48 -0.48
C ALA A 67 6.15 26.04 -0.78
N PRO A 68 6.01 25.19 0.24
CA PRO A 68 5.59 23.81 0.09
C PRO A 68 4.14 23.72 -0.42
N TYR A 69 3.75 22.54 -0.88
CA TYR A 69 2.36 22.24 -1.15
C TYR A 69 1.64 21.90 0.16
N ASP A 70 0.57 22.63 0.44
CA ASP A 70 -0.27 22.36 1.60
C ASP A 70 -1.26 21.25 1.25
N ILE A 71 -1.06 20.08 1.87
CA ILE A 71 -1.99 18.96 1.77
C ILE A 71 -3.28 19.37 2.48
N PRO A 72 -4.48 19.16 1.88
CA PRO A 72 -5.74 19.46 2.54
C PRO A 72 -5.83 18.80 3.93
N TRP A 73 -6.19 19.59 4.94
CA TRP A 73 -6.25 19.15 6.34
C TRP A 73 -6.99 17.82 6.56
N PRO A 74 -8.18 17.59 5.97
CA PRO A 74 -8.89 16.32 6.16
C PRO A 74 -8.05 15.13 5.68
N SER A 75 -7.45 15.22 4.49
CA SER A 75 -6.63 14.16 3.93
C SER A 75 -5.33 13.94 4.70
N PHE A 76 -4.73 15.02 5.20
CA PHE A 76 -3.51 14.96 6.02
C PHE A 76 -3.75 14.26 7.36
N ILE A 77 -4.82 14.65 8.08
CA ILE A 77 -5.19 14.03 9.36
C ILE A 77 -5.55 12.56 9.14
N CYS A 78 -6.38 12.25 8.14
CA CYS A 78 -6.74 10.86 7.81
C CYS A 78 -5.51 10.02 7.49
N MET A 79 -4.57 10.53 6.68
CA MET A 79 -3.34 9.84 6.34
C MET A 79 -2.50 9.49 7.59
N ILE A 80 -2.35 10.42 8.53
CA ILE A 80 -1.57 10.18 9.76
C ILE A 80 -2.30 9.21 10.68
N VAL A 81 -3.58 9.46 10.97
CA VAL A 81 -4.36 8.67 11.94
C VAL A 81 -4.55 7.24 11.45
N MET A 82 -4.98 7.06 10.19
CA MET A 82 -5.15 5.73 9.61
C MET A 82 -3.80 5.01 9.50
N GLY A 83 -2.74 5.70 9.08
CA GLY A 83 -1.39 5.13 9.03
C GLY A 83 -0.93 4.60 10.38
N ALA A 84 -1.09 5.39 11.45
CA ALA A 84 -0.73 5.00 12.81
C ALA A 84 -1.54 3.80 13.31
N LEU A 85 -2.87 3.81 13.13
CA LEU A 85 -3.75 2.73 13.54
C LEU A 85 -3.46 1.42 12.79
N ILE A 86 -3.17 1.49 11.48
CA ILE A 86 -2.79 0.34 10.67
C ILE A 86 -1.45 -0.23 11.14
N SER A 87 -0.46 0.63 11.39
CA SER A 87 0.84 0.20 11.91
C SER A 87 0.70 -0.48 13.27
N ILE A 88 -0.01 0.14 14.22
CA ILE A 88 -0.25 -0.44 15.56
C ILE A 88 -1.02 -1.76 15.44
N GLY A 89 -2.07 -1.80 14.63
CA GLY A 89 -2.91 -2.98 14.45
C GLY A 89 -2.14 -4.17 13.87
N TYR A 90 -1.41 -3.97 12.77
CA TYR A 90 -0.60 -5.04 12.18
C TYR A 90 0.58 -5.45 13.05
N THR A 91 1.20 -4.51 13.79
CA THR A 91 2.23 -4.85 14.78
C THR A 91 1.66 -5.71 15.91
N PHE A 92 0.50 -5.34 16.46
CA PHE A 92 -0.16 -6.15 17.47
C PHE A 92 -0.50 -7.55 16.94
N TYR A 93 -1.09 -7.62 15.74
CA TYR A 93 -1.48 -8.89 15.14
C TYR A 93 -0.26 -9.78 14.81
N PHE A 94 0.87 -9.18 14.44
CA PHE A 94 2.14 -9.89 14.28
C PHE A 94 2.65 -10.45 15.62
N LEU A 95 2.68 -9.63 16.68
CA LEU A 95 3.06 -10.09 18.03
C LEU A 95 2.13 -11.19 18.54
N PHE A 96 0.83 -11.07 18.25
CA PHE A 96 -0.16 -12.08 18.58
C PHE A 96 0.17 -13.42 17.90
N LYS A 97 0.43 -13.42 16.59
CA LYS A 97 0.83 -14.66 15.89
C LYS A 97 2.15 -15.25 16.41
N LEU A 98 3.11 -14.43 16.83
CA LEU A 98 4.33 -14.92 17.46
C LEU A 98 4.06 -15.55 18.83
N ALA A 99 3.22 -14.94 19.65
CA ALA A 99 2.86 -15.45 20.98
C ALA A 99 2.08 -16.77 20.92
N PHE A 100 1.32 -17.00 19.84
CA PHE A 100 0.53 -18.21 19.62
C PHE A 100 1.11 -19.11 18.51
N ARG A 101 2.43 -19.07 18.28
CA ARG A 101 3.09 -19.84 17.23
C ARG A 101 2.91 -21.36 17.37
N ASP A 102 2.82 -21.84 18.60
CA ASP A 102 2.67 -23.27 18.89
C ASP A 102 1.25 -23.80 18.60
N CYS A 103 0.34 -22.93 18.17
CA CYS A 103 -1.04 -23.28 17.87
C CYS A 103 -1.30 -23.48 16.37
N PRO A 104 -1.58 -24.72 15.92
CA PRO A 104 -1.81 -25.01 14.51
C PRO A 104 -3.04 -24.28 13.94
N HIS A 105 -4.03 -23.94 14.76
CA HIS A 105 -5.23 -23.19 14.34
C HIS A 105 -5.01 -21.68 14.10
N VAL A 106 -3.83 -21.13 14.45
CA VAL A 106 -3.47 -19.71 14.25
C VAL A 106 -2.44 -19.54 13.12
N SER A 107 -1.71 -20.62 12.81
CA SER A 107 -0.68 -20.70 11.78
C SER A 107 -1.16 -21.58 10.62
N ASP A 108 -1.97 -21.01 9.73
CA ASP A 108 -2.32 -21.69 8.47
C ASP A 108 -1.08 -21.89 7.61
N GLY A 109 -0.50 -23.09 7.67
CA GLY A 109 0.53 -23.57 6.75
C GLY A 109 1.89 -23.85 7.38
N GLY A 110 2.79 -24.41 6.56
CA GLY A 110 4.14 -24.76 6.97
C GLY A 110 4.99 -23.57 7.41
N ILE A 111 6.13 -23.84 8.04
CA ILE A 111 7.05 -22.81 8.56
C ILE A 111 7.41 -21.74 7.50
N ILE A 112 7.56 -22.16 6.23
CA ILE A 112 7.93 -21.25 5.13
C ILE A 112 6.79 -20.27 4.80
N THR A 113 5.53 -20.73 4.74
CA THR A 113 4.39 -19.86 4.45
C THR A 113 4.17 -18.87 5.58
N LEU A 114 4.36 -19.31 6.83
CA LEU A 114 4.31 -18.43 8.01
C LEU A 114 5.37 -17.32 7.92
N ILE A 115 6.61 -17.65 7.56
CA ILE A 115 7.70 -16.67 7.40
C ILE A 115 7.35 -15.64 6.31
N ILE A 116 6.85 -16.09 5.16
CA ILE A 116 6.50 -15.18 4.06
C ILE A 116 5.35 -14.26 4.46
N GLN A 117 4.25 -14.80 5.01
CA GLN A 117 3.11 -13.99 5.45
C GLN A 117 3.49 -13.01 6.56
N SER A 118 4.34 -13.44 7.49
CA SER A 118 4.91 -12.59 8.53
C SER A 118 5.74 -11.44 7.94
N THR A 119 6.64 -11.77 7.01
CA THR A 119 7.52 -10.80 6.34
C THR A 119 6.71 -9.81 5.52
N GLN A 120 5.67 -10.27 4.82
CA GLN A 120 4.74 -9.44 4.08
C GLN A 120 4.08 -8.41 5.01
N ARG A 121 3.54 -8.84 6.15
CA ARG A 121 2.86 -7.95 7.12
C ARG A 121 3.81 -6.95 7.77
N ALA A 122 5.00 -7.39 8.17
CA ALA A 122 6.03 -6.50 8.68
C ALA A 122 6.45 -5.47 7.62
N GLY A 123 6.63 -5.91 6.37
CA GLY A 123 6.87 -5.04 5.22
C GLY A 123 5.76 -4.02 5.03
N LEU A 124 4.49 -4.41 5.15
CA LEU A 124 3.36 -3.49 5.03
C LEU A 124 3.34 -2.40 6.11
N VAL A 125 3.73 -2.73 7.35
CA VAL A 125 3.88 -1.73 8.41
C VAL A 125 4.95 -0.71 8.04
N ILE A 126 6.12 -1.18 7.63
CA ILE A 126 7.24 -0.32 7.22
C ILE A 126 6.84 0.54 6.01
N PHE A 127 6.21 -0.07 5.01
CA PHE A 127 5.72 0.60 3.82
C PHE A 127 4.69 1.68 4.17
N THR A 128 3.76 1.41 5.08
CA THR A 128 2.74 2.37 5.52
C THR A 128 3.39 3.61 6.14
N ILE A 129 4.32 3.41 7.08
CA ILE A 129 5.05 4.51 7.73
C ILE A 129 5.88 5.30 6.70
N LEU A 130 6.62 4.60 5.84
CA LEU A 130 7.41 5.23 4.78
C LEU A 130 6.55 5.99 3.78
N SER A 131 5.35 5.50 3.46
CA SER A 131 4.41 6.15 2.53
C SER A 131 3.96 7.50 3.07
N VAL A 132 3.57 7.56 4.34
CA VAL A 132 3.21 8.82 5.02
C VAL A 132 4.40 9.78 5.00
N PHE A 133 5.58 9.32 5.41
CA PHE A 133 6.78 10.15 5.42
C PHE A 133 7.17 10.64 4.02
N TYR A 134 7.12 9.76 3.03
CA TYR A 134 7.37 10.07 1.62
C TYR A 134 6.45 11.17 1.12
N LEU A 135 5.14 11.10 1.37
CA LEU A 135 4.18 12.10 0.91
C LEU A 135 4.41 13.47 1.57
N ILE A 136 4.68 13.50 2.87
CA ILE A 136 5.03 14.73 3.60
C ILE A 136 6.32 15.33 3.07
N ARG A 137 7.36 14.51 2.85
CA ARG A 137 8.61 15.00 2.26
C ARG A 137 8.35 15.53 0.87
N ARG A 138 7.62 14.80 0.04
CA ARG A 138 7.35 15.16 -1.34
C ARG A 138 6.55 16.46 -1.48
N SER A 139 5.66 16.79 -0.54
CA SER A 139 4.96 18.08 -0.56
C SER A 139 5.91 19.29 -0.43
N ASN A 140 7.10 19.08 0.16
CA ASN A 140 8.12 20.11 0.31
C ASN A 140 9.09 20.23 -0.89
N PHE A 141 9.19 19.21 -1.74
CA PHE A 141 10.15 19.15 -2.86
C PHE A 141 9.51 19.09 -4.25
N GLY A 142 8.21 18.77 -4.35
CA GLY A 142 7.48 18.68 -5.61
C GLY A 142 7.85 17.43 -6.43
N SER A 143 7.38 17.38 -7.68
CA SER A 143 7.74 16.30 -8.61
C SER A 143 8.86 16.76 -9.53
N LEU A 144 9.80 15.87 -9.84
CA LEU A 144 10.87 16.13 -10.79
C LEU A 144 10.70 15.21 -11.99
N ASN A 145 10.75 15.74 -13.21
CA ASN A 145 10.59 14.94 -14.41
C ASN A 145 11.85 14.13 -14.76
N THR A 146 12.30 13.29 -13.82
CA THR A 146 13.44 12.38 -13.97
C THR A 146 12.92 10.94 -14.11
N PRO A 147 13.62 10.08 -14.87
CA PRO A 147 13.18 8.69 -15.06
C PRO A 147 13.08 7.92 -13.74
N PHE A 148 13.93 8.25 -12.76
CA PHE A 148 13.89 7.67 -11.42
C PHE A 148 12.64 8.09 -10.62
N ASP A 149 12.22 9.35 -10.73
CA ASP A 149 11.00 9.84 -10.08
C ASP A 149 9.75 9.18 -10.69
N ILE A 150 9.70 9.09 -12.02
CA ILE A 150 8.62 8.39 -12.74
C ILE A 150 8.54 6.93 -12.29
N LEU A 151 9.67 6.21 -12.31
CA LEU A 151 9.72 4.81 -11.88
C LEU A 151 9.27 4.64 -10.42
N THR A 152 9.73 5.51 -9.51
CA THR A 152 9.35 5.46 -8.09
C THR A 152 7.85 5.67 -7.90
N ARG A 153 7.26 6.63 -8.60
CA ARG A 153 5.81 6.89 -8.54
C ARG A 153 4.98 5.74 -9.09
N THR A 154 5.41 5.15 -10.20
CA THR A 154 4.75 4.00 -10.81
C THR A 154 4.79 2.80 -9.88
N ILE A 155 5.95 2.48 -9.30
CA ILE A 155 6.09 1.39 -8.33
C ILE A 155 5.21 1.67 -7.10
N PHE A 156 5.24 2.88 -6.55
CA PHE A 156 4.42 3.27 -5.40
C PHE A 156 2.92 3.05 -5.65
N ASN A 157 2.41 3.55 -6.77
CA ASN A 157 1.00 3.41 -7.14
C ASN A 157 0.61 1.95 -7.39
N SER A 158 1.45 1.20 -8.11
CA SER A 158 1.22 -0.23 -8.35
C SER A 158 1.19 -1.02 -7.04
N THR A 159 2.09 -0.75 -6.10
CA THR A 159 2.10 -1.39 -4.78
C THR A 159 0.82 -1.10 -4.00
N LEU A 160 0.36 0.17 -4.01
CA LEU A 160 -0.90 0.55 -3.34
C LEU A 160 -2.10 -0.20 -3.93
N ILE A 161 -2.19 -0.29 -5.25
CA ILE A 161 -3.30 -0.99 -5.93
C ILE A 161 -3.26 -2.50 -5.62
N LEU A 162 -2.10 -3.13 -5.74
CA LEU A 162 -1.93 -4.55 -5.41
C LEU A 162 -2.29 -4.84 -3.95
N PHE A 163 -1.85 -3.97 -3.04
CA PHE A 163 -2.17 -4.10 -1.63
C PHE A 163 -3.67 -3.95 -1.36
N ARG A 164 -4.35 -2.99 -2.01
CA ARG A 164 -5.80 -2.85 -1.87
C ARG A 164 -6.55 -4.09 -2.37
N LEU A 165 -6.13 -4.66 -3.48
CA LEU A 165 -6.75 -5.87 -4.04
C LEU A 165 -6.55 -7.09 -3.13
N ASP A 166 -5.40 -7.21 -2.46
CA ASP A 166 -5.14 -8.22 -1.41
C ASP A 166 -6.06 -8.04 -0.19
N LEU A 167 -6.25 -6.80 0.26
CA LEU A 167 -7.14 -6.49 1.38
C LEU A 167 -8.61 -6.75 1.04
N ILE A 168 -9.07 -6.36 -0.16
CA ILE A 168 -10.41 -6.66 -0.63
C ILE A 168 -10.61 -8.17 -0.72
N GLY A 169 -9.64 -8.90 -1.27
CA GLY A 169 -9.66 -10.36 -1.29
C GLY A 169 -9.81 -10.92 0.11
N SER A 170 -9.01 -10.46 1.06
CA SER A 170 -9.05 -10.89 2.46
C SER A 170 -10.41 -10.59 3.13
N LYS A 171 -11.04 -9.45 2.84
CA LYS A 171 -12.42 -9.14 3.30
C LYS A 171 -13.42 -10.14 2.75
N VAL A 172 -13.40 -10.38 1.43
CA VAL A 172 -14.34 -11.28 0.77
C VAL A 172 -14.21 -12.70 1.31
N TYR A 173 -12.98 -13.19 1.49
CA TYR A 173 -12.74 -14.51 2.10
C TYR A 173 -13.26 -14.59 3.54
N GLY A 174 -13.04 -13.55 4.37
CA GLY A 174 -13.57 -13.51 5.72
C GLY A 174 -15.10 -13.55 5.74
N THR A 175 -15.76 -12.79 4.88
CA THR A 175 -17.23 -12.80 4.75
C THR A 175 -17.76 -14.16 4.29
N ILE A 176 -17.08 -14.83 3.35
CA ILE A 176 -17.44 -16.20 2.93
C ILE A 176 -17.27 -17.18 4.09
N GLU A 177 -16.18 -17.09 4.87
CA GLU A 177 -15.96 -17.96 6.04
C GLU A 177 -17.05 -17.77 7.11
N GLU A 178 -17.50 -16.53 7.34
CA GLU A 178 -18.63 -16.24 8.24
C GLU A 178 -19.97 -16.77 7.70
N LEU A 179 -20.24 -16.61 6.40
CA LEU A 179 -21.45 -17.14 5.75
C LEU A 179 -21.51 -18.67 5.78
N CYS A 180 -20.37 -19.33 5.66
CA CYS A 180 -20.28 -20.79 5.69
C CYS A 180 -20.41 -21.41 7.09
N GLN A 181 -20.47 -20.60 8.16
CA GLN A 181 -20.79 -21.08 9.51
C GLN A 181 -22.29 -21.29 9.74
N ASP A 182 -23.14 -20.79 8.83
CA ASP A 182 -24.58 -21.03 8.86
C ASP A 182 -24.91 -22.30 8.07
N GLU A 183 -25.40 -23.34 8.76
CA GLU A 183 -25.77 -24.64 8.18
C GLU A 183 -26.75 -24.52 7.01
N SER A 184 -27.62 -23.50 7.02
CA SER A 184 -28.61 -23.26 5.95
C SER A 184 -27.98 -22.72 4.66
N VAL A 185 -26.85 -22.02 4.77
CA VAL A 185 -26.11 -21.40 3.66
C VAL A 185 -25.04 -22.34 3.12
N GLN A 186 -24.44 -23.17 3.98
CA GLN A 186 -23.45 -24.19 3.61
C GLN A 186 -23.99 -25.15 2.54
N MET A 187 -25.24 -25.56 2.65
CA MET A 187 -25.93 -26.39 1.66
C MET A 187 -26.18 -25.67 0.32
N ALA A 188 -26.29 -24.34 0.31
CA ALA A 188 -26.53 -23.54 -0.89
C ALA A 188 -25.23 -23.07 -1.57
N LEU A 189 -24.12 -22.99 -0.83
CA LEU A 189 -22.81 -22.50 -1.28
C LEU A 189 -21.68 -23.54 -1.16
N GLU A 190 -22.01 -24.83 -1.32
CA GLU A 190 -21.07 -25.96 -1.19
C GLU A 190 -19.78 -25.79 -2.03
N ILE A 191 -19.85 -25.09 -3.18
CA ILE A 191 -18.71 -24.82 -4.06
C ILE A 191 -17.75 -23.74 -3.50
N PHE A 192 -18.25 -22.83 -2.66
CA PHE A 192 -17.51 -21.68 -2.12
C PHE A 192 -17.07 -21.86 -0.68
N CYS A 193 -17.74 -22.74 0.07
CA CYS A 193 -17.34 -23.08 1.42
C CYS A 193 -16.12 -24.01 1.38
N PRO A 194 -15.01 -23.67 2.06
CA PRO A 194 -13.86 -24.56 2.12
C PRO A 194 -14.28 -25.88 2.78
N GLU A 195 -13.89 -27.02 2.19
CA GLU A 195 -14.12 -28.34 2.77
C GLU A 195 -13.67 -28.33 4.23
N GLU A 196 -14.65 -28.57 5.09
CA GLU A 196 -14.48 -28.59 6.53
C GLU A 196 -13.41 -29.61 6.94
N LYS A 197 -12.22 -29.15 7.31
CA LYS A 197 -11.36 -29.87 8.27
C LYS A 197 -11.95 -29.79 9.70
N TYR A 198 -13.27 -29.91 9.82
CA TYR A 198 -13.99 -29.74 11.08
C TYR A 198 -13.95 -31.02 11.95
N ASN A 199 -13.74 -32.18 11.32
CA ASN A 199 -13.65 -33.46 12.04
C ASN A 199 -12.41 -33.63 12.95
N ASN A 200 -11.45 -32.70 12.92
CA ASN A 200 -10.29 -32.70 13.84
C ASN A 200 -10.39 -31.64 14.94
N GLN A 201 -11.43 -30.81 14.96
CA GLN A 201 -11.50 -29.65 15.88
C GLN A 201 -11.60 -30.04 17.36
N LEU A 202 -12.19 -31.19 17.69
CA LEU A 202 -12.26 -31.67 19.07
C LEU A 202 -11.01 -32.46 19.52
N GLY A 203 -10.22 -32.97 18.56
CA GLY A 203 -8.99 -33.73 18.83
C GLY A 203 -7.73 -32.87 18.98
N ASP A 204 -7.65 -31.76 18.23
CA ASP A 204 -6.44 -30.92 18.14
C ASP A 204 -6.39 -29.73 19.14
N LEU A 205 -7.49 -29.43 19.84
CA LEU A 205 -7.50 -28.47 20.97
C LEU A 205 -6.58 -28.89 22.12
N ASN A 206 -6.23 -30.18 22.22
CA ASN A 206 -5.26 -30.71 23.17
C ASN A 206 -3.79 -30.41 22.79
N TYR A 207 -3.51 -29.99 21.55
CA TYR A 207 -2.13 -29.81 21.07
C TYR A 207 -1.56 -28.42 21.34
N CYS A 208 -2.43 -27.41 21.44
CA CYS A 208 -2.04 -26.23 22.19
C CYS A 208 -2.19 -26.55 23.68
N ASN A 209 -1.21 -26.21 24.50
CA ASN A 209 -1.37 -26.13 25.96
C ASN A 209 -2.33 -24.96 26.33
N ILE A 210 -3.55 -24.96 25.79
CA ILE A 210 -4.65 -24.04 26.09
C ILE A 210 -5.44 -24.66 27.23
N THR A 211 -4.83 -24.68 28.41
CA THR A 211 -5.53 -25.03 29.67
C THR A 211 -6.21 -23.82 30.31
N THR A 212 -6.22 -22.66 29.64
CA THR A 212 -6.81 -21.42 30.17
C THR A 212 -7.84 -20.86 29.19
N GLU A 213 -9.11 -20.88 29.58
CA GLU A 213 -10.26 -20.28 28.87
C GLU A 213 -9.96 -18.88 28.31
N ASN A 214 -9.13 -18.11 29.02
CA ASN A 214 -8.66 -16.79 28.61
C ASN A 214 -7.98 -16.78 27.22
N LYS A 215 -7.19 -17.81 26.87
CA LYS A 215 -6.46 -17.86 25.59
C LYS A 215 -7.41 -18.04 24.39
N LEU A 216 -8.50 -18.80 24.55
CA LEU A 216 -9.52 -18.98 23.50
C LEU A 216 -10.25 -17.69 23.20
N ILE A 217 -10.60 -16.92 24.24
CA ILE A 217 -11.25 -15.61 24.10
C ILE A 217 -10.35 -14.66 23.30
N TRP A 218 -9.05 -14.62 23.61
CA TRP A 218 -8.09 -13.79 22.88
C TRP A 218 -7.90 -14.21 21.42
N ILE A 219 -7.88 -15.52 21.13
CA ILE A 219 -7.81 -16.04 19.76
C ILE A 219 -9.07 -15.63 18.98
N GLY A 220 -10.26 -15.84 19.54
CA GLY A 220 -11.52 -15.45 18.92
C GLY A 220 -11.60 -13.94 18.66
N LEU A 221 -11.25 -13.12 19.65
CA LEU A 221 -11.25 -11.66 19.53
C LEU A 221 -10.24 -11.18 18.48
N SER A 222 -9.06 -11.79 18.41
CA SER A 222 -8.06 -11.46 17.40
C SER A 222 -8.52 -11.80 15.97
N LYS A 223 -9.15 -12.97 15.79
CA LYS A 223 -9.54 -13.51 14.47
C LYS A 223 -10.81 -12.82 13.95
N ASN A 224 -11.80 -12.61 14.81
CA ASN A 224 -13.15 -12.19 14.38
C ASN A 224 -13.39 -10.69 14.54
N LEU A 225 -12.64 -9.99 15.40
CA LEU A 225 -12.84 -8.55 15.62
C LEU A 225 -11.64 -7.75 15.12
N LEU A 226 -10.45 -8.05 15.64
CA LEU A 226 -9.28 -7.22 15.42
C LEU A 226 -8.76 -7.29 13.98
N TYR A 227 -8.57 -8.51 13.44
CA TYR A 227 -8.07 -8.67 12.08
C TYR A 227 -8.99 -8.07 11.01
N PRO A 228 -10.32 -8.32 11.02
CA PRO A 228 -11.26 -7.68 10.10
C PRO A 228 -11.29 -6.15 10.25
N ALA A 229 -11.22 -5.62 11.47
CA ALA A 229 -11.16 -4.18 11.70
C ALA A 229 -9.90 -3.54 11.09
N ILE A 230 -8.73 -4.15 11.28
CA ILE A 230 -7.47 -3.69 10.68
C ILE A 230 -7.54 -3.73 9.16
N VAL A 231 -8.02 -4.84 8.59
CA VAL A 231 -8.18 -5.00 7.13
C VAL A 231 -9.16 -3.97 6.58
N SER A 232 -10.24 -3.67 7.33
CA SER A 232 -11.21 -2.66 6.94
C SER A 232 -10.62 -1.28 6.86
N LEU A 233 -9.92 -0.86 7.92
CA LEU A 233 -9.21 0.40 7.97
C LEU A 233 -8.15 0.51 6.87
N ALA A 234 -7.36 -0.55 6.66
CA ALA A 234 -6.31 -0.58 5.64
C ALA A 234 -6.87 -0.44 4.22
N THR A 235 -8.07 -0.96 3.97
CA THR A 235 -8.71 -0.87 2.65
C THR A 235 -9.09 0.57 2.30
N GLU A 236 -9.55 1.35 3.31
CA GLU A 236 -9.94 2.76 3.15
C GLU A 236 -8.74 3.71 3.16
N PHE A 237 -7.64 3.31 3.78
CA PHE A 237 -6.40 4.08 3.80
C PHE A 237 -5.74 4.18 2.42
N VAL A 238 -5.81 3.13 1.60
CA VAL A 238 -5.18 3.14 0.27
C VAL A 238 -5.72 4.24 -0.66
N PRO A 239 -7.05 4.41 -0.83
CA PRO A 239 -7.61 5.54 -1.56
C PRO A 239 -7.11 6.90 -1.05
N VAL A 240 -7.01 7.08 0.27
CA VAL A 240 -6.50 8.33 0.86
C VAL A 240 -5.06 8.58 0.39
N LEU A 241 -4.18 7.58 0.46
CA LEU A 241 -2.79 7.70 -0.01
C LEU A 241 -2.72 8.00 -1.51
N LEU A 242 -3.53 7.35 -2.34
CA LEU A 242 -3.55 7.59 -3.78
C LEU A 242 -3.99 9.02 -4.12
N VAL A 243 -5.02 9.54 -3.45
CA VAL A 243 -5.48 10.92 -3.64
C VAL A 243 -4.41 11.92 -3.20
N VAL A 244 -3.81 11.73 -2.02
CA VAL A 244 -2.75 12.62 -1.52
C VAL A 244 -1.53 12.56 -2.44
N HIS A 245 -1.12 11.37 -2.89
CA HIS A 245 -0.03 11.20 -3.84
C HIS A 245 -0.29 11.94 -5.14
N TRP A 246 -1.49 11.80 -5.68
CA TRP A 246 -1.90 12.48 -6.90
C TRP A 246 -1.86 14.00 -6.74
N LEU A 247 -2.41 14.54 -5.64
CA LEU A 247 -2.39 15.97 -5.34
C LEU A 247 -0.95 16.50 -5.24
N VAL A 248 -0.12 15.84 -4.44
CA VAL A 248 1.28 16.25 -4.21
C VAL A 248 2.12 16.14 -5.50
N CYS A 249 1.93 15.09 -6.30
CA CYS A 249 2.66 14.92 -7.56
C CYS A 249 2.19 15.88 -8.65
N GLY A 250 0.88 16.00 -8.87
CA GLY A 250 0.31 16.79 -9.96
C GLY A 250 0.48 18.30 -9.77
N TYR A 251 0.27 18.81 -8.56
CA TYR A 251 0.53 20.23 -8.25
C TYR A 251 2.02 20.50 -8.06
N GLY A 252 2.75 19.56 -7.44
CA GLY A 252 4.19 19.67 -7.22
C GLY A 252 4.98 19.76 -8.53
N GLU A 253 4.56 19.06 -9.58
CA GLU A 253 5.20 19.15 -10.90
C GLU A 253 5.04 20.53 -11.54
N LYS A 254 3.81 21.07 -11.59
CA LYS A 254 3.53 22.40 -12.18
C LYS A 254 4.41 23.48 -11.56
N ARG A 255 4.61 23.40 -10.24
CA ARG A 255 5.42 24.35 -9.48
C ARG A 255 6.92 24.16 -9.71
N ALA A 256 7.40 22.92 -9.80
CA ALA A 256 8.79 22.63 -10.11
C ALA A 256 9.18 23.10 -11.52
N GLU A 257 8.32 22.91 -12.53
CA GLU A 257 8.54 23.42 -13.88
C GLU A 257 8.61 24.96 -13.91
N PHE A 258 7.74 25.63 -13.16
CA PHE A 258 7.75 27.08 -13.05
C PHE A 258 9.07 27.61 -12.44
N LEU A 259 9.54 26.98 -11.36
CA LEU A 259 10.81 27.33 -10.71
C LEU A 259 12.02 27.07 -11.63
N ALA A 260 12.02 25.96 -12.36
CA ALA A 260 13.09 25.66 -13.33
C ALA A 260 13.16 26.72 -14.44
N LYS A 261 12.02 27.11 -15.01
CA LYS A 261 11.94 28.19 -16.01
C LYS A 261 12.43 29.53 -15.44
N ARG A 262 12.02 29.87 -14.22
CA ARG A 262 12.47 31.11 -13.55
C ARG A 262 13.98 31.12 -13.34
N LYS A 263 14.58 30.01 -12.90
CA LYS A 263 16.04 29.89 -12.75
C LYS A 263 16.77 30.05 -14.08
N MET A 264 16.30 29.41 -15.15
CA MET A 264 16.88 29.57 -16.49
C MET A 264 16.83 31.02 -16.96
N LEU A 265 15.70 31.71 -16.79
CA LEU A 265 15.56 33.13 -17.12
C LEU A 265 16.49 34.02 -16.28
N THR A 266 16.60 33.76 -14.98
CA THR A 266 17.48 34.53 -14.08
C THR A 266 18.97 34.31 -14.40
N SER A 267 19.35 33.09 -14.77
CA SER A 267 20.72 32.78 -15.22
C SER A 267 21.02 33.39 -16.58
N ALA A 268 20.06 33.40 -17.51
CA ALA A 268 20.21 34.07 -18.81
C ALA A 268 20.35 35.59 -18.66
N LEU A 269 19.61 36.21 -17.74
CA LEU A 269 19.71 37.64 -17.41
C LEU A 269 21.04 38.03 -16.73
N LYS A 270 21.74 37.08 -16.12
CA LYS A 270 23.06 37.30 -15.49
C LYS A 270 24.24 37.12 -16.45
N MET A 271 24.01 36.73 -17.72
CA MET A 271 25.07 36.69 -18.72
C MET A 271 25.35 38.11 -19.24
N PRO A 272 26.58 38.65 -19.11
CA PRO A 272 26.91 39.97 -19.62
C PRO A 272 26.94 39.91 -21.16
N GLY A 273 25.99 40.59 -21.82
CA GLY A 273 26.01 40.81 -23.27
C GLY A 273 24.77 40.39 -24.06
N PHE A 274 23.73 39.80 -23.45
CA PHE A 274 22.52 39.44 -24.20
C PHE A 274 21.48 40.57 -24.19
N VAL A 275 21.39 41.28 -25.31
CA VAL A 275 20.32 42.24 -25.62
C VAL A 275 19.00 41.47 -25.73
N PHE A 276 18.05 41.77 -24.84
CA PHE A 276 16.71 41.20 -24.86
C PHE A 276 15.90 41.83 -26.01
N ASN A 277 15.78 41.11 -27.13
CA ASN A 277 14.69 41.28 -28.08
C ASN A 277 13.86 39.99 -28.08
N MET A 278 13.02 39.83 -27.06
CA MET A 278 11.90 38.89 -27.13
C MET A 278 10.68 39.53 -26.49
N ALA A 279 9.71 39.82 -27.36
CA ALA A 279 8.34 40.15 -26.99
C ALA A 279 7.83 39.14 -25.94
N LEU A 280 7.30 39.66 -24.84
CA LEU A 280 6.41 38.87 -23.99
C LEU A 280 5.26 38.37 -24.87
N PRO A 281 4.96 37.06 -24.91
CA PRO A 281 3.66 36.65 -25.37
C PRO A 281 2.65 37.11 -24.31
N GLU A 282 1.76 38.01 -24.74
CA GLU A 282 0.52 38.37 -24.06
C GLU A 282 -0.28 37.10 -23.74
N VAL A 283 -0.05 36.50 -22.57
CA VAL A 283 -0.94 35.49 -21.98
C VAL A 283 -1.07 35.82 -20.49
N PHE A 284 -1.54 37.03 -20.23
CA PHE A 284 -2.05 37.47 -18.92
C PHE A 284 -3.20 38.45 -19.13
N THR A 285 -4.29 37.96 -19.72
CA THR A 285 -5.64 38.45 -19.44
C THR A 285 -6.65 37.36 -19.83
N ASN A 286 -7.41 36.92 -18.82
CA ASN A 286 -8.51 35.94 -18.80
C ASN A 286 -8.15 34.50 -18.46
#